data_AF-A0A1N6UZI1-F1
#
_entry.id   AF-A0A1N6UZI1-F1
#
_cell.length_a   1.000
_cell.length_b   1.000
_cell.length_c   1.000
_cell.angle_alpha   90.00
_cell.angle_beta   90.00
_cell.angle_gamma   90.00
#
_symmetry.space_group_name_H-M   'P 1'
#
loop_
_entity.id
_entity.type
_entity.pdbx_description
1 polymer ?
#
loop_
_entity_poly.entity_id
_entity_poly.type
_entity_poly.pdbx_seq_one_letter_code
_entity_poly.pdbx_strand_id
1 'polypeptide(L)'
;MKSKILALLGSALLTGTAMAGGYQVNLASQRQIGMGHTGTGLLTGTSSIFFNPGAMSHIGYSGVTIGGSALVSRIAYSAPESGGVTARTDNPLGTPFQVYGVYNINEKFSAGLGVYTPFGSTVNWGDEWSGRYGLNQLKLQAIYVQPTISYAITDKLGIGVGLSYVIGSVNLQRSLPVQSQDGTEGGIELDGSAESAFGFNAGIFFQPTEKLSIGVNYRSKVNLSVEGGDVMFSNIPAAARGNFPDGTTFNAELPMPSTLSVGIGFKPNERLTLAADVSHVGWDAYEKLRFDFSQNVGGSPFSEASRNYENAFIYRIGGEYMATDALALRAGAYLDKTPVQDGYLTPETPDSDSRGLSAGIGYSVSENFSIDASFLYINRKERTDAANLSGGIPGTFKAVAYIPGIGLNFKF
;
A
#
# COMPACT_ATOMS: atom_id res chain seq x y z
N MET A 1 -15.79 13.03 -30.27
CA MET A 1 -16.23 12.68 -28.89
C MET A 1 -15.45 11.56 -28.21
N LYS A 2 -14.37 10.99 -28.80
CA LYS A 2 -13.64 9.84 -28.22
C LYS A 2 -12.40 10.20 -27.36
N SER A 3 -11.94 11.45 -27.32
CA SER A 3 -10.78 11.84 -26.49
C SER A 3 -11.14 12.36 -25.09
N LYS A 4 -12.40 12.71 -24.82
CA LYS A 4 -12.84 13.22 -23.51
C LYS A 4 -13.15 12.12 -22.49
N ILE A 5 -13.29 10.87 -22.92
CA ILE A 5 -13.56 9.72 -22.03
C ILE A 5 -12.28 9.15 -21.42
N LEU A 6 -11.12 9.24 -22.10
CA LEU A 6 -9.83 8.87 -21.48
C LEU A 6 -9.36 9.89 -20.44
N ALA A 7 -9.71 11.18 -20.58
CA ALA A 7 -9.35 12.21 -19.62
C ALA A 7 -10.15 12.13 -18.31
N LEU A 8 -11.35 11.52 -18.33
CA LEU A 8 -12.16 11.27 -17.12
C LEU A 8 -11.72 10.03 -16.33
N LEU A 9 -11.01 9.09 -16.96
CA LEU A 9 -10.40 7.94 -16.27
C LEU A 9 -9.08 8.32 -15.57
N GLY A 10 -8.38 9.36 -16.06
CA GLY A 10 -7.15 9.88 -15.44
C GLY A 10 -7.37 10.71 -14.18
N SER A 11 -8.56 11.30 -13.98
CA SER A 11 -8.86 12.20 -12.86
C SER A 11 -9.56 11.55 -11.66
N ALA A 12 -9.82 10.24 -11.70
CA ALA A 12 -10.42 9.48 -10.60
C ALA A 12 -9.40 8.77 -9.68
N LEU A 13 -8.09 9.00 -9.87
CA LEU A 13 -6.99 8.40 -9.10
C LEU A 13 -6.66 9.15 -7.80
N LEU A 14 -7.67 9.64 -7.07
CA LEU A 14 -7.46 10.22 -5.74
C LEU A 14 -7.27 9.08 -4.73
N THR A 15 -6.07 8.93 -4.15
CA THR A 15 -5.65 7.80 -3.31
C THR A 15 -5.49 8.15 -1.81
N GLY A 16 -6.57 8.19 -1.02
CA GLY A 16 -6.58 7.94 0.44
C GLY A 16 -6.10 6.52 0.85
N THR A 17 -5.48 6.38 2.02
CA THR A 17 -4.76 5.15 2.41
C THR A 17 -5.08 4.61 3.80
N ALA A 18 -5.09 3.28 3.88
CA ALA A 18 -5.28 2.49 5.08
C ALA A 18 -4.15 1.49 5.06
N MET A 19 -3.13 1.84 5.81
CA MET A 19 -1.85 1.18 5.67
C MET A 19 -1.92 -0.19 6.37
N ALA A 20 -1.39 -1.21 5.73
CA ALA A 20 -0.71 -2.29 6.44
C ALA A 20 0.63 -1.72 6.93
N GLY A 21 1.20 -2.25 8.02
CA GLY A 21 2.28 -1.63 8.82
C GLY A 21 3.25 -0.79 8.00
N GLY A 22 3.59 0.42 8.47
CA GLY A 22 4.24 1.42 7.61
C GLY A 22 3.28 1.97 6.55
N TYR A 23 3.73 2.11 5.29
CA TYR A 23 2.97 2.68 4.15
C TYR A 23 2.57 1.65 3.07
N GLN A 24 2.47 0.36 3.45
CA GLN A 24 1.98 -0.69 2.55
C GLN A 24 0.47 -0.62 2.33
N VAL A 25 0.03 -0.92 1.12
CA VAL A 25 -1.39 -1.02 0.74
C VAL A 25 -1.69 -2.45 0.27
N ASN A 26 -2.18 -3.29 1.18
CA ASN A 26 -2.52 -4.69 0.92
C ASN A 26 -3.95 -4.82 0.32
N LEU A 27 -4.18 -4.27 -0.88
CA LEU A 27 -5.48 -4.27 -1.57
C LEU A 27 -5.47 -4.88 -2.98
N ALA A 28 -4.54 -5.81 -3.20
CA ALA A 28 -4.24 -6.44 -4.47
C ALA A 28 -5.32 -7.32 -5.13
N SER A 29 -6.42 -7.73 -4.48
CA SER A 29 -7.50 -8.53 -5.11
C SER A 29 -8.76 -8.55 -4.25
N GLN A 30 -9.94 -8.31 -4.82
CA GLN A 30 -11.18 -8.25 -4.03
C GLN A 30 -11.59 -9.62 -3.46
N ARG A 31 -11.39 -10.69 -4.24
CA ARG A 31 -11.55 -12.07 -3.74
C ARG A 31 -10.67 -12.32 -2.52
N GLN A 32 -9.38 -11.95 -2.62
CA GLN A 32 -8.45 -12.19 -1.52
C GLN A 32 -8.66 -11.24 -0.35
N ILE A 33 -9.04 -9.98 -0.57
CA ILE A 33 -9.45 -9.06 0.50
C ILE A 33 -10.58 -9.69 1.31
N GLY A 34 -11.60 -10.28 0.66
CA GLY A 34 -12.67 -11.00 1.36
C GLY A 34 -12.19 -12.19 2.23
N MET A 35 -11.00 -12.73 1.95
CA MET A 35 -10.35 -13.83 2.67
C MET A 35 -9.16 -13.36 3.53
N GLY A 36 -9.22 -12.15 4.08
CA GLY A 36 -8.17 -11.65 4.98
C GLY A 36 -6.85 -11.37 4.26
N HIS A 37 -6.90 -11.16 2.94
CA HIS A 37 -5.75 -10.98 2.06
C HIS A 37 -4.82 -12.22 1.98
N THR A 38 -5.36 -13.41 2.20
CA THR A 38 -4.63 -14.67 1.96
C THR A 38 -4.54 -14.97 0.47
N GLY A 39 -3.53 -15.73 0.04
CA GLY A 39 -3.39 -16.09 -1.37
C GLY A 39 -2.04 -16.70 -1.77
N THR A 40 -1.03 -16.64 -0.91
CA THR A 40 0.33 -17.10 -1.28
C THR A 40 0.35 -18.59 -1.61
N GLY A 41 -0.37 -19.39 -0.83
CA GLY A 41 -0.53 -20.83 -1.03
C GLY A 41 -1.75 -21.23 -1.88
N LEU A 42 -2.43 -20.30 -2.56
CA LEU A 42 -3.66 -20.57 -3.32
C LEU A 42 -3.50 -20.34 -4.82
N LEU A 43 -4.33 -21.02 -5.62
CA LEU A 43 -4.60 -20.65 -7.00
C LEU A 43 -5.57 -19.45 -7.02
N THR A 44 -5.01 -18.25 -7.08
CA THR A 44 -5.77 -16.99 -6.96
C THR A 44 -6.27 -16.45 -8.31
N GLY A 45 -6.21 -17.26 -9.36
CA GLY A 45 -6.55 -16.86 -10.73
C GLY A 45 -5.51 -15.90 -11.31
N THR A 46 -5.95 -14.91 -12.08
CA THR A 46 -5.07 -13.89 -12.68
C THR A 46 -4.29 -13.08 -11.63
N SER A 47 -4.86 -12.89 -10.43
CA SER A 47 -4.17 -12.22 -9.31
C SER A 47 -2.97 -12.99 -8.76
N SER A 48 -2.71 -14.23 -9.23
CA SER A 48 -1.48 -14.98 -8.93
C SER A 48 -0.24 -14.22 -9.36
N ILE A 49 -0.32 -13.32 -10.34
CA ILE A 49 0.73 -12.36 -10.69
C ILE A 49 1.28 -11.65 -9.44
N PHE A 50 0.40 -11.20 -8.54
CA PHE A 50 0.79 -10.53 -7.31
C PHE A 50 1.09 -11.52 -6.17
N PHE A 51 0.17 -12.47 -5.92
CA PHE A 51 0.23 -13.31 -4.73
C PHE A 51 1.30 -14.40 -4.79
N ASN A 52 1.45 -15.06 -5.94
CA ASN A 52 2.47 -16.09 -6.17
C ASN A 52 2.59 -16.40 -7.67
N PRO A 53 3.60 -15.85 -8.39
CA PRO A 53 3.82 -16.15 -9.79
C PRO A 53 3.97 -17.64 -10.12
N GLY A 54 4.42 -18.47 -9.17
CA GLY A 54 4.54 -19.91 -9.35
C GLY A 54 3.19 -20.62 -9.51
N ALA A 55 2.10 -20.02 -9.02
CA ALA A 55 0.74 -20.54 -9.18
C ALA A 55 0.13 -20.20 -10.55
N MET A 56 0.70 -19.24 -11.29
CA MET A 56 0.10 -18.69 -12.50
C MET A 56 0.00 -19.74 -13.62
N SER A 57 0.99 -20.60 -13.81
CA SER A 57 0.95 -21.70 -14.80
C SER A 57 -0.08 -22.78 -14.50
N HIS A 58 -0.63 -22.79 -13.27
CA HIS A 58 -1.57 -23.82 -12.79
C HIS A 58 -3.03 -23.37 -12.81
N ILE A 59 -3.34 -22.13 -13.24
CA ILE A 59 -4.72 -21.63 -13.20
C ILE A 59 -5.62 -22.24 -14.28
N GLY A 60 -5.05 -22.76 -15.37
CA GLY A 60 -5.76 -23.52 -16.41
C GLY A 60 -6.59 -22.69 -17.40
N TYR A 61 -6.68 -21.37 -17.28
CA TYR A 61 -7.40 -20.49 -18.22
C TYR A 61 -6.66 -19.16 -18.47
N SER A 62 -6.96 -18.49 -19.58
CA SER A 62 -6.56 -17.10 -19.80
C SER A 62 -7.65 -16.16 -19.31
N GLY A 63 -7.29 -14.96 -18.88
CA GLY A 63 -8.30 -14.06 -18.33
C GLY A 63 -7.76 -12.72 -17.88
N VAL A 64 -8.69 -11.86 -17.50
CA VAL A 64 -8.43 -10.53 -16.97
C VAL A 64 -9.26 -10.31 -15.71
N THR A 65 -8.62 -9.77 -14.67
CA THR A 65 -9.30 -9.26 -13.48
C THR A 65 -9.02 -7.78 -13.35
N ILE A 66 -10.08 -7.01 -13.08
CA ILE A 66 -10.02 -5.58 -12.80
C ILE A 66 -10.69 -5.37 -11.44
N GLY A 67 -10.09 -4.61 -10.56
CA GLY A 67 -10.70 -4.28 -9.28
C GLY A 67 -10.25 -2.93 -8.74
N GLY A 68 -11.02 -2.41 -7.81
CA GLY A 68 -10.70 -1.20 -7.07
C GLY A 68 -11.40 -1.17 -5.73
N SER A 69 -10.86 -0.38 -4.83
CA SER A 69 -11.40 -0.18 -3.49
C SER A 69 -11.62 1.30 -3.22
N ALA A 70 -12.70 1.62 -2.52
CA ALA A 70 -12.96 2.95 -1.98
C ALA A 70 -12.46 2.95 -0.54
N LEU A 71 -11.38 3.68 -0.28
CA LEU A 71 -10.67 3.64 0.98
C LEU A 71 -10.94 4.90 1.77
N VAL A 72 -11.61 4.75 2.92
CA VAL A 72 -11.82 5.84 3.88
C VAL A 72 -11.00 5.57 5.13
N SER A 73 -10.04 6.45 5.42
CA SER A 73 -9.17 6.36 6.59
C SER A 73 -9.37 7.56 7.50
N ARG A 74 -9.52 7.29 8.80
CA ARG A 74 -9.71 8.32 9.82
C ARG A 74 -8.66 8.13 10.90
N ILE A 75 -7.89 9.18 11.13
CA ILE A 75 -6.87 9.22 12.17
C ILE A 75 -7.28 10.31 13.15
N ALA A 76 -7.32 9.96 14.43
CA ALA A 76 -7.52 10.87 15.54
C ALA A 76 -6.20 11.04 16.29
N TYR A 77 -5.95 12.27 16.73
CA TYR A 77 -4.81 12.64 17.55
C TYR A 77 -5.28 13.33 18.83
N SER A 78 -4.65 12.96 19.93
CA SER A 78 -4.79 13.59 21.24
C SER A 78 -3.44 14.13 21.68
N ALA A 79 -3.36 15.44 21.83
CA ALA A 79 -2.20 16.06 22.44
C ALA A 79 -2.00 15.58 23.89
N PRO A 80 -0.76 15.53 24.40
CA PRO A 80 -0.51 15.23 25.80
C PRO A 80 -1.34 16.12 26.72
N GLU A 81 -1.86 15.53 27.81
CA GLU A 81 -2.60 16.24 28.86
C GLU A 81 -3.91 16.94 28.42
N SER A 82 -4.35 16.77 27.16
CA SER A 82 -5.58 17.39 26.65
C SER A 82 -6.87 16.80 27.22
N GLY A 83 -6.80 15.58 27.77
CA GLY A 83 -7.96 14.80 28.20
C GLY A 83 -8.90 14.34 27.07
N GLY A 84 -8.51 14.49 25.79
CA GLY A 84 -9.37 14.13 24.65
C GLY A 84 -8.76 14.32 23.26
N VAL A 85 -9.54 14.02 22.21
CA VAL A 85 -9.12 14.20 20.81
C VAL A 85 -9.04 15.68 20.46
N THR A 86 -7.87 16.13 20.02
CA THR A 86 -7.61 17.54 19.66
C THR A 86 -7.53 17.77 18.16
N ALA A 87 -7.23 16.74 17.37
CA ALA A 87 -7.21 16.82 15.91
C ALA A 87 -7.74 15.54 15.26
N ARG A 88 -8.28 15.68 14.05
CA ARG A 88 -8.66 14.57 13.17
C ARG A 88 -8.23 14.88 11.76
N THR A 89 -7.79 13.86 11.05
CA THR A 89 -7.47 13.99 9.63
C THR A 89 -8.72 14.14 8.78
N ASP A 90 -8.67 14.98 7.76
CA ASP A 90 -9.62 15.05 6.66
C ASP A 90 -9.00 14.45 5.39
N ASN A 91 -8.81 13.13 5.43
CA ASN A 91 -8.19 12.41 4.33
C ASN A 91 -9.18 12.31 3.16
N PRO A 92 -8.75 12.63 1.92
CA PRO A 92 -9.57 12.35 0.75
C PRO A 92 -9.83 10.85 0.61
N LEU A 93 -10.89 10.51 -0.13
CA LEU A 93 -11.16 9.13 -0.50
C LEU A 93 -9.98 8.53 -1.26
N GLY A 94 -9.67 7.28 -1.00
CA GLY A 94 -8.73 6.51 -1.80
C GLY A 94 -9.30 5.58 -2.81
N THR A 95 -8.59 5.48 -3.93
CA THR A 95 -8.95 4.61 -5.06
C THR A 95 -7.81 3.67 -5.47
N PRO A 96 -7.20 2.90 -4.55
CA PRO A 96 -6.26 1.86 -4.95
C PRO A 96 -6.96 0.86 -5.88
N PHE A 97 -6.21 0.43 -6.89
CA PHE A 97 -6.74 -0.39 -7.97
C PHE A 97 -5.79 -1.52 -8.33
N GLN A 98 -6.34 -2.49 -9.06
CA GLN A 98 -5.60 -3.62 -9.59
C GLN A 98 -6.16 -4.05 -10.94
N VAL A 99 -5.26 -4.37 -11.85
CA VAL A 99 -5.57 -4.99 -13.15
C VAL A 99 -4.56 -6.10 -13.38
N TYR A 100 -5.04 -7.31 -13.63
CA TYR A 100 -4.20 -8.46 -13.94
C TYR A 100 -4.71 -9.16 -15.18
N GLY A 101 -3.86 -9.33 -16.19
CA GLY A 101 -4.12 -10.18 -17.35
C GLY A 101 -3.17 -11.36 -17.36
N VAL A 102 -3.69 -12.58 -17.55
CA VAL A 102 -2.89 -13.79 -17.73
C VAL A 102 -3.28 -14.44 -19.06
N TYR A 103 -2.26 -14.88 -19.79
CA TYR A 103 -2.38 -15.65 -21.01
C TYR A 103 -1.57 -16.94 -20.89
N ASN A 104 -2.25 -18.08 -21.03
CA ASN A 104 -1.59 -19.38 -21.08
C ASN A 104 -1.08 -19.63 -22.49
N ILE A 105 0.23 -19.67 -22.64
CA ILE A 105 0.90 -19.89 -23.93
C ILE A 105 0.79 -21.37 -24.32
N ASN A 106 0.96 -22.26 -23.33
CA ASN A 106 0.75 -23.71 -23.45
C ASN A 106 0.52 -24.31 -22.05
N GLU A 107 0.47 -25.64 -21.94
CA GLU A 107 0.21 -26.35 -20.68
C GLU A 107 1.25 -26.09 -19.58
N LYS A 108 2.46 -25.64 -19.93
CA LYS A 108 3.54 -25.39 -18.96
C LYS A 108 3.87 -23.92 -18.77
N PHE A 109 3.58 -23.07 -19.76
CA PHE A 109 4.02 -21.68 -19.77
C PHE A 109 2.86 -20.70 -19.79
N SER A 110 2.93 -19.73 -18.89
CA SER A 110 1.99 -18.60 -18.84
C SER A 110 2.76 -17.29 -18.78
N ALA A 111 2.20 -16.28 -19.43
CA ALA A 111 2.65 -14.90 -19.31
C ALA A 111 1.52 -14.04 -18.75
N GLY A 112 1.87 -12.98 -18.04
CA GLY A 112 0.89 -12.07 -17.48
C GLY A 112 1.43 -10.66 -17.31
N LEU A 113 0.50 -9.72 -17.17
CA LEU A 113 0.78 -8.32 -16.88
C LEU A 113 -0.11 -7.86 -15.72
N GLY A 114 0.51 -7.33 -14.67
CA GLY A 114 -0.18 -6.67 -13.57
C GLY A 114 0.03 -5.16 -13.63
N VAL A 115 -1.02 -4.37 -13.34
CA VAL A 115 -0.91 -2.94 -13.02
C VAL A 115 -1.67 -2.66 -11.74
N TYR A 116 -1.01 -2.22 -10.68
CA TYR A 116 -1.61 -2.10 -9.36
C TYR A 116 -0.87 -1.12 -8.45
N THR A 117 -1.49 -0.75 -7.31
CA THR A 117 -0.95 0.22 -6.34
C THR A 117 -0.68 -0.46 -4.97
N PRO A 118 0.49 -1.10 -4.78
CA PRO A 118 0.80 -1.83 -3.54
C PRO A 118 1.33 -0.92 -2.42
N PHE A 119 1.67 0.33 -2.74
CA PHE A 119 2.10 1.34 -1.78
C PHE A 119 1.45 2.68 -2.11
N GLY A 120 1.22 3.46 -1.07
CA GLY A 120 0.64 4.78 -1.14
C GLY A 120 0.33 5.29 0.26
N SER A 121 0.30 6.60 0.42
CA SER A 121 -0.11 7.23 1.68
C SER A 121 -0.72 8.59 1.42
N THR A 122 -1.95 8.85 1.86
CA THR A 122 -2.46 10.21 1.98
C THR A 122 -2.91 10.46 3.40
N VAL A 123 -2.31 11.46 4.02
CA VAL A 123 -2.67 11.98 5.34
C VAL A 123 -2.85 13.48 5.23
N ASN A 124 -3.95 14.01 5.73
CA ASN A 124 -4.24 15.43 5.76
C ASN A 124 -4.75 15.83 7.15
N TRP A 125 -3.89 16.45 7.94
CA TRP A 125 -4.21 16.99 9.26
C TRP A 125 -4.76 18.43 9.20
N GLY A 126 -4.60 19.11 8.06
CA GLY A 126 -4.88 20.54 7.91
C GLY A 126 -3.82 21.43 8.56
N ASP A 127 -4.08 22.74 8.55
CA ASP A 127 -3.07 23.75 8.90
C ASP A 127 -3.15 24.22 10.36
N GLU A 128 -4.25 23.94 11.04
CA GLU A 128 -4.52 24.49 12.39
C GLU A 128 -4.10 23.57 13.53
N TRP A 129 -3.77 22.30 13.24
CA TRP A 129 -3.50 21.33 14.29
C TRP A 129 -2.15 21.58 14.98
N SER A 130 -2.00 21.10 16.21
CA SER A 130 -0.81 21.37 17.04
C SER A 130 0.49 20.78 16.49
N GLY A 131 0.40 19.84 15.55
CA GLY A 131 1.52 19.14 14.93
C GLY A 131 1.92 19.65 13.55
N ARG A 132 1.35 20.77 13.09
CA ARG A 132 1.52 21.32 11.74
C ARG A 132 2.95 21.54 11.27
N TYR A 133 3.89 21.80 12.18
CA TYR A 133 5.31 21.92 11.86
C TYR A 133 5.97 20.58 11.51
N GLY A 134 5.39 19.45 11.93
CA GLY A 134 5.83 18.11 11.58
C GLY A 134 5.18 17.60 10.29
N LEU A 135 3.89 17.91 10.07
CA LEU A 135 3.15 17.59 8.84
C LEU A 135 1.81 18.31 8.78
N ASN A 136 1.44 18.89 7.65
CA ASN A 136 0.03 19.22 7.35
C ASN A 136 -0.57 18.15 6.45
N GLN A 137 0.09 17.91 5.32
CA GLN A 137 -0.37 16.97 4.31
C GLN A 137 0.78 16.15 3.77
N LEU A 138 0.52 14.86 3.54
CA LEU A 138 1.35 13.98 2.74
C LEU A 138 0.46 13.32 1.70
N LYS A 139 0.93 13.25 0.46
CA LYS A 139 0.42 12.38 -0.60
C LYS A 139 1.60 11.62 -1.19
N LEU A 140 1.51 10.30 -1.20
CA LEU A 140 2.46 9.37 -1.78
C LEU A 140 1.71 8.41 -2.68
N GLN A 141 2.23 8.21 -3.88
CA GLN A 141 1.67 7.28 -4.84
C GLN A 141 2.78 6.41 -5.43
N ALA A 142 2.53 5.11 -5.56
CA ALA A 142 3.37 4.19 -6.31
C ALA A 142 2.50 3.27 -7.17
N ILE A 143 2.75 3.26 -8.48
CA ILE A 143 2.10 2.37 -9.44
C ILE A 143 3.12 1.37 -9.95
N TYR A 144 2.77 0.08 -9.86
CA TYR A 144 3.58 -1.02 -10.33
C TYR A 144 3.04 -1.53 -11.65
N VAL A 145 3.93 -1.69 -12.64
CA VAL A 145 3.67 -2.42 -13.89
C VAL A 145 4.54 -3.67 -13.87
N GLN A 146 3.91 -4.84 -13.86
CA GLN A 146 4.57 -6.11 -13.59
C GLN A 146 4.34 -7.16 -14.69
N PRO A 147 5.14 -7.16 -15.77
CA PRO A 147 5.23 -8.32 -16.64
C PRO A 147 5.77 -9.53 -15.86
N THR A 148 5.12 -10.68 -16.03
CA THR A 148 5.38 -11.90 -15.26
C THR A 148 5.34 -13.11 -16.16
N ILE A 149 6.25 -14.07 -15.94
CA ILE A 149 6.25 -15.38 -16.57
C ILE A 149 6.16 -16.47 -15.50
N SER A 150 5.54 -17.58 -15.85
CA SER A 150 5.38 -18.75 -14.98
C SER A 150 5.59 -20.03 -15.75
N TYR A 151 6.17 -21.02 -15.08
CA TYR A 151 6.54 -22.31 -15.63
C TYR A 151 6.13 -23.44 -14.69
N ALA A 152 5.29 -24.36 -15.19
CA ALA A 152 4.97 -25.61 -14.53
C ALA A 152 6.10 -26.62 -14.75
N ILE A 153 6.90 -26.84 -13.71
CA ILE A 153 7.95 -27.88 -13.71
C ILE A 153 7.29 -29.26 -13.78
N THR A 154 6.22 -29.44 -13.01
CA THR A 154 5.36 -30.62 -12.99
C THR A 154 3.91 -30.17 -12.81
N ASP A 155 2.95 -31.10 -12.91
CA ASP A 155 1.53 -30.83 -12.66
C ASP A 155 1.24 -30.38 -11.21
N LYS A 156 2.23 -30.50 -10.31
CA LYS A 156 2.11 -30.13 -8.90
C LYS A 156 3.04 -28.99 -8.48
N LEU A 157 4.02 -28.63 -9.30
CA LEU A 157 5.08 -27.69 -8.93
C LEU A 157 5.23 -26.64 -10.03
N GLY A 158 5.02 -25.38 -9.66
CA GLY A 158 5.22 -24.23 -10.55
C GLY A 158 6.19 -23.21 -9.95
N ILE A 159 6.93 -22.55 -10.83
CA ILE A 159 7.78 -21.41 -10.49
C ILE A 159 7.42 -20.23 -11.37
N GLY A 160 7.64 -19.02 -10.89
CA GLY A 160 7.42 -17.83 -11.70
C GLY A 160 8.26 -16.66 -11.25
N VAL A 161 8.46 -15.72 -12.15
CA VAL A 161 9.21 -14.49 -11.92
C VAL A 161 8.53 -13.33 -12.64
N GLY A 162 8.46 -12.19 -11.97
CA GLY A 162 7.98 -10.93 -12.53
C GLY A 162 9.01 -9.82 -12.35
N LEU A 163 9.11 -8.97 -13.36
CA LEU A 163 9.84 -7.70 -13.27
C LEU A 163 8.83 -6.64 -12.82
N SER A 164 9.17 -5.83 -11.83
CA SER A 164 8.36 -4.68 -11.40
C SER A 164 8.99 -3.40 -11.93
N TYR A 165 8.27 -2.68 -12.78
CA TYR A 165 8.56 -1.29 -13.15
C TYR A 165 7.68 -0.38 -12.31
N VAL A 166 8.28 0.55 -11.58
CA VAL A 166 7.58 1.35 -10.57
C VAL A 166 7.75 2.82 -10.89
N ILE A 167 6.64 3.54 -10.88
CA ILE A 167 6.61 5.01 -10.94
C ILE A 167 5.94 5.52 -9.67
N GLY A 168 6.33 6.71 -9.23
CA GLY A 168 5.71 7.30 -8.04
C GLY A 168 5.83 8.81 -7.99
N SER A 169 5.16 9.38 -7.00
CA SER A 169 5.22 10.81 -6.71
C SER A 169 5.01 11.05 -5.22
N VAL A 170 5.48 12.21 -4.78
CA VAL A 170 5.34 12.73 -3.42
C VAL A 170 4.89 14.17 -3.47
N ASN A 171 3.98 14.53 -2.57
CA ASN A 171 3.65 15.89 -2.23
C ASN A 171 3.57 15.97 -0.70
N LEU A 172 4.44 16.77 -0.09
CA LEU A 172 4.52 16.94 1.36
C LEU A 172 4.43 18.42 1.70
N GLN A 173 3.53 18.77 2.63
CA GLN A 173 3.31 20.14 3.07
C GLN A 173 3.50 20.26 4.60
N ARG A 174 4.15 21.34 5.04
CA ARG A 174 4.41 21.68 6.44
C ARG A 174 4.27 23.19 6.69
N SER A 175 3.82 23.54 7.88
CA SER A 175 3.95 24.89 8.42
C SER A 175 5.40 25.15 8.79
N LEU A 176 5.81 26.40 8.69
CA LEU A 176 7.09 26.90 9.18
C LEU A 176 6.82 27.83 10.37
N PRO A 177 7.66 27.82 11.42
CA PRO A 177 7.52 28.71 12.57
C PRO A 177 8.01 30.14 12.25
N VAL A 178 7.54 30.69 11.13
CA VAL A 178 7.74 32.06 10.68
C VAL A 178 6.38 32.62 10.29
N GLN A 179 6.20 33.94 10.39
CA GLN A 179 4.92 34.58 10.09
C GLN A 179 5.14 35.80 9.21
N SER A 180 4.24 36.03 8.25
CA SER A 180 4.19 37.27 7.48
C SER A 180 3.66 38.44 8.32
N GLN A 181 3.69 39.66 7.76
CA GLN A 181 3.30 40.89 8.48
C GLN A 181 1.82 40.90 8.90
N ASP A 182 0.96 40.17 8.21
CA ASP A 182 -0.47 40.00 8.50
C ASP A 182 -0.75 38.87 9.51
N GLY A 183 0.29 38.21 10.04
CA GLY A 183 0.18 37.12 11.00
C GLY A 183 -0.07 35.74 10.37
N THR A 184 -0.11 35.64 9.04
CA THR A 184 -0.25 34.35 8.35
C THR A 184 1.02 33.52 8.54
N GLU A 185 0.86 32.25 8.87
CA GLU A 185 1.99 31.34 9.06
C GLU A 185 2.65 30.99 7.73
N GLY A 186 3.98 30.89 7.74
CA GLY A 186 4.77 30.44 6.62
C GLY A 186 4.55 28.96 6.33
N GLY A 187 4.72 28.56 5.08
CA GLY A 187 4.59 27.17 4.65
C GLY A 187 5.73 26.73 3.76
N ILE A 188 5.94 25.41 3.71
CA ILE A 188 6.82 24.74 2.76
C ILE A 188 6.08 23.57 2.13
N GLU A 189 6.22 23.44 0.82
CA GLU A 189 5.69 22.32 0.03
C GLU A 189 6.82 21.69 -0.79
N LEU A 190 6.92 20.37 -0.72
CA LEU A 190 7.88 19.55 -1.45
C LEU A 190 7.08 18.68 -2.41
N ASP A 191 7.13 19.01 -3.70
CA ASP A 191 6.43 18.27 -4.76
C ASP A 191 7.45 17.62 -5.71
N GLY A 192 7.29 16.33 -5.98
CA GLY A 192 8.24 15.62 -6.82
C GLY A 192 7.67 14.35 -7.43
N SER A 193 8.07 14.09 -8.68
CA SER A 193 7.89 12.79 -9.32
C SER A 193 9.16 11.98 -9.16
N ALA A 194 9.01 10.72 -8.76
CA ALA A 194 10.14 9.81 -8.65
C ALA A 194 10.57 9.36 -10.05
N GLU A 195 11.88 9.15 -10.22
CA GLU A 195 12.41 8.41 -11.34
C GLU A 195 11.84 6.98 -11.35
N SER A 196 11.80 6.37 -12.53
CA SER A 196 11.36 4.99 -12.64
C SER A 196 12.30 4.06 -11.91
N ALA A 197 11.75 3.21 -11.04
CA ALA A 197 12.52 2.22 -10.30
C ALA A 197 12.16 0.79 -10.73
N PHE A 198 13.08 -0.14 -10.47
CA PHE A 198 12.91 -1.54 -10.81
C PHE A 198 12.97 -2.44 -9.57
N GLY A 199 12.19 -3.50 -9.60
CA GLY A 199 12.23 -4.60 -8.65
C GLY A 199 11.88 -5.91 -9.33
N PHE A 200 11.77 -6.98 -8.56
CA PHE A 200 11.30 -8.25 -9.05
C PHE A 200 10.49 -8.99 -7.98
N ASN A 201 9.71 -9.96 -8.41
CA ASN A 201 9.08 -10.92 -7.53
C ASN A 201 9.25 -12.33 -8.09
N ALA A 202 9.44 -13.30 -7.21
CA ALA A 202 9.63 -14.70 -7.56
C ALA A 202 8.78 -15.58 -6.66
N GLY A 203 8.13 -16.57 -7.25
CA GLY A 203 7.19 -17.45 -6.54
C GLY A 203 7.44 -18.92 -6.83
N ILE A 204 7.23 -19.75 -5.82
CA ILE A 204 7.17 -21.21 -5.91
C ILE A 204 5.78 -21.62 -5.41
N PHE A 205 5.10 -22.45 -6.18
CA PHE A 205 3.81 -23.03 -5.82
C PHE A 205 3.90 -24.55 -5.88
N PHE A 206 3.47 -25.22 -4.82
CA PHE A 206 3.51 -26.66 -4.71
C PHE A 206 2.17 -27.21 -4.20
N GLN A 207 1.53 -28.06 -4.99
CA GLN A 207 0.27 -28.72 -4.68
C GLN A 207 0.48 -30.24 -4.55
N PRO A 208 0.95 -30.73 -3.39
CA PRO A 208 1.24 -32.16 -3.20
C PRO A 208 0.02 -33.06 -3.39
N THR A 209 -1.16 -32.58 -2.99
CA THR A 209 -2.45 -33.29 -3.06
C THR A 209 -3.53 -32.35 -3.57
N GLU A 210 -4.68 -32.88 -3.95
CA GLU A 210 -5.83 -32.06 -4.35
C GLU A 210 -6.37 -31.16 -3.21
N LYS A 211 -6.11 -31.55 -1.96
CA LYS A 211 -6.61 -30.85 -0.77
C LYS A 211 -5.62 -29.84 -0.20
N LEU A 212 -4.34 -29.93 -0.54
CA LEU A 212 -3.28 -29.17 0.11
C LEU A 212 -2.38 -28.51 -0.93
N SER A 213 -2.18 -27.21 -0.77
CA SER A 213 -1.23 -26.41 -1.53
C SER A 213 -0.37 -25.55 -0.61
N ILE A 214 0.85 -25.28 -1.04
CA ILE A 214 1.85 -24.52 -0.31
C ILE A 214 2.46 -23.53 -1.30
N GLY A 215 2.75 -22.33 -0.84
CA GLY A 215 3.38 -21.32 -1.68
C GLY A 215 4.42 -20.52 -0.92
N VAL A 216 5.44 -20.09 -1.66
CA VAL A 216 6.42 -19.11 -1.21
C VAL A 216 6.47 -18.01 -2.27
N ASN A 217 6.43 -16.76 -1.86
CA ASN A 217 6.56 -15.61 -2.74
C ASN A 217 7.51 -14.58 -2.12
N TYR A 218 8.50 -14.16 -2.88
CA TYR A 218 9.41 -13.09 -2.50
C TYR A 218 9.23 -11.91 -3.45
N ARG A 219 9.08 -10.71 -2.89
CA ARG A 219 9.09 -9.44 -3.62
C ARG A 219 10.29 -8.62 -3.14
N SER A 220 11.11 -8.16 -4.06
CA SER A 220 12.32 -7.40 -3.76
C SER A 220 11.99 -6.02 -3.19
N LYS A 221 12.98 -5.44 -2.51
CA LYS A 221 13.00 -4.00 -2.22
C LYS A 221 13.02 -3.21 -3.54
N VAL A 222 12.38 -2.04 -3.55
CA VAL A 222 12.46 -1.05 -4.63
C VAL A 222 12.75 0.31 -4.01
N ASN A 223 13.78 1.01 -4.47
CA ASN A 223 14.06 2.37 -4.02
C ASN A 223 13.49 3.36 -5.03
N LEU A 224 12.53 4.19 -4.61
CA LEU A 224 12.01 5.28 -5.41
C LEU A 224 12.74 6.55 -5.05
N SER A 225 13.36 7.20 -6.04
CA SER A 225 14.16 8.40 -5.85
C SER A 225 13.54 9.56 -6.61
N VAL A 226 13.34 10.69 -5.93
CA VAL A 226 13.01 11.98 -6.55
C VAL A 226 14.33 12.70 -6.76
N GLU A 227 14.60 13.11 -7.99
CA GLU A 227 15.74 13.98 -8.33
C GLU A 227 15.22 15.31 -8.86
N GLY A 228 15.57 16.41 -8.18
CA GLY A 228 15.19 17.75 -8.59
C GLY A 228 13.70 18.08 -8.41
N GLY A 229 13.05 17.55 -7.38
CA GLY A 229 11.68 17.96 -7.02
C GLY A 229 11.61 19.43 -6.58
N ASP A 230 10.46 20.06 -6.69
CA ASP A 230 10.29 21.48 -6.38
C ASP A 230 10.11 21.72 -4.88
N VAL A 231 10.78 22.75 -4.36
CA VAL A 231 10.54 23.28 -3.01
C VAL A 231 9.88 24.64 -3.13
N MET A 232 8.63 24.74 -2.69
CA MET A 232 7.86 25.97 -2.72
C MET A 232 7.66 26.51 -1.31
N PHE A 233 7.85 27.81 -1.15
CA PHE A 233 7.63 28.51 0.12
C PHE A 233 6.44 29.46 0.00
N SER A 234 5.63 29.54 1.06
CA SER A 234 4.50 30.47 1.15
C SER A 234 4.62 31.35 2.40
N ASN A 235 4.13 32.59 2.31
CA ASN A 235 4.03 33.55 3.42
C ASN A 235 5.34 33.79 4.21
N ILE A 236 6.50 33.68 3.55
CA ILE A 236 7.80 33.94 4.20
C ILE A 236 8.01 35.45 4.37
N PRO A 237 8.25 35.96 5.59
CA PRO A 237 8.51 37.37 5.83
C PRO A 237 9.81 37.83 5.14
N ALA A 238 9.85 39.08 4.69
CA ALA A 238 10.98 39.65 3.95
C ALA A 238 12.33 39.46 4.67
N ALA A 239 12.34 39.58 6.01
CA ALA A 239 13.54 39.41 6.83
C ALA A 239 14.08 37.97 6.84
N ALA A 240 13.26 36.95 6.55
CA ALA A 240 13.64 35.55 6.57
C ALA A 240 13.89 34.96 5.17
N ARG A 241 13.57 35.68 4.08
CA ARG A 241 13.68 35.15 2.71
C ARG A 241 15.08 34.62 2.34
N GLY A 242 16.14 35.18 2.92
CA GLY A 242 17.49 34.69 2.70
C GLY A 242 17.72 33.24 3.17
N ASN A 243 16.88 32.74 4.08
CA ASN A 243 16.92 31.36 4.59
C ASN A 243 15.98 30.40 3.82
N PHE A 244 15.14 30.92 2.92
CA PHE A 244 14.14 30.17 2.17
C PHE A 244 14.17 30.62 0.71
N PRO A 245 15.24 30.31 -0.03
CA PRO A 245 15.45 30.85 -1.36
C PRO A 245 14.50 30.23 -2.39
N ASP A 246 13.90 31.06 -3.24
CA ASP A 246 13.06 30.63 -4.35
C ASP A 246 13.86 29.81 -5.38
N GLY A 247 13.18 28.90 -6.08
CA GLY A 247 13.82 28.00 -7.06
C GLY A 247 14.71 26.93 -6.44
N THR A 248 14.53 26.66 -5.14
CA THR A 248 15.15 25.50 -4.48
C THR A 248 14.51 24.22 -4.99
N THR A 249 15.32 23.20 -5.17
CA THR A 249 14.89 21.84 -5.49
C THR A 249 15.37 20.87 -4.42
N PHE A 250 14.77 19.68 -4.36
CA PHE A 250 15.17 18.62 -3.44
C PHE A 250 15.37 17.27 -4.14
N ASN A 251 16.25 16.47 -3.55
CA ASN A 251 16.37 15.05 -3.81
C ASN A 251 15.92 14.26 -2.58
N ALA A 252 15.26 13.13 -2.77
CA ALA A 252 14.84 12.24 -1.69
C ALA A 252 14.72 10.79 -2.18
N GLU A 253 14.95 9.82 -1.29
CA GLU A 253 14.76 8.40 -1.56
C GLU A 253 13.75 7.81 -0.57
N LEU A 254 12.83 6.98 -1.06
CA LEU A 254 11.88 6.23 -0.25
C LEU A 254 11.94 4.73 -0.60
N PRO A 255 12.39 3.86 0.34
CA PRO A 255 12.59 2.45 0.07
C PRO A 255 11.32 1.62 0.27
N MET A 256 10.68 1.17 -0.81
CA MET A 256 9.60 0.17 -0.73
C MET A 256 10.18 -1.18 -0.23
N PRO A 257 9.83 -1.65 0.99
CA PRO A 257 10.48 -2.79 1.62
C PRO A 257 10.26 -4.10 0.86
N SER A 258 11.21 -5.02 1.00
CA SER A 258 11.04 -6.39 0.51
C SER A 258 9.96 -7.12 1.30
N THR A 259 9.38 -8.19 0.74
CA THR A 259 8.42 -9.04 1.43
C THR A 259 8.64 -10.50 1.06
N LEU A 260 8.79 -11.35 2.07
CA LEU A 260 8.78 -12.81 1.93
C LEU A 260 7.50 -13.35 2.54
N SER A 261 6.66 -13.99 1.73
CA SER A 261 5.42 -14.63 2.18
C SER A 261 5.51 -16.13 2.03
N VAL A 262 5.03 -16.86 3.04
CA VAL A 262 4.79 -18.30 2.99
C VAL A 262 3.32 -18.54 3.29
N GLY A 263 2.70 -19.40 2.49
CA GLY A 263 1.27 -19.65 2.58
C GLY A 263 0.89 -21.12 2.43
N ILE A 264 -0.23 -21.47 3.05
CA ILE A 264 -0.87 -22.79 2.93
C ILE A 264 -2.33 -22.60 2.48
N GLY A 265 -2.75 -23.42 1.53
CA GLY A 265 -4.13 -23.58 1.11
C GLY A 265 -4.64 -24.97 1.46
N PHE A 266 -5.83 -25.05 2.03
CA PHE A 266 -6.47 -26.30 2.40
C PHE A 266 -7.92 -26.38 1.94
N LYS A 267 -8.25 -27.42 1.17
CA LYS A 267 -9.58 -27.71 0.64
C LYS A 267 -10.11 -29.01 1.25
N PRO A 268 -10.76 -28.97 2.42
CA PRO A 268 -11.27 -30.19 3.06
C PRO A 268 -12.32 -30.91 2.20
N ASN A 269 -13.10 -30.16 1.42
CA ASN A 269 -14.09 -30.61 0.46
C ASN A 269 -14.19 -29.62 -0.72
N GLU A 270 -15.07 -29.90 -1.68
CA GLU A 270 -15.24 -29.10 -2.91
C GLU A 270 -15.82 -27.69 -2.68
N ARG A 271 -16.53 -27.48 -1.56
CA ARG A 271 -17.21 -26.20 -1.27
C ARG A 271 -16.42 -25.28 -0.36
N LEU A 272 -15.43 -25.79 0.37
CA LEU A 272 -14.68 -25.01 1.36
C LEU A 272 -13.20 -24.93 1.00
N THR A 273 -12.70 -23.70 0.89
CA THR A 273 -11.27 -23.39 0.82
C THR A 273 -10.87 -22.59 2.05
N LEU A 274 -9.79 -22.98 2.70
CA LEU A 274 -9.16 -22.28 3.82
C LEU A 274 -7.73 -21.90 3.44
N ALA A 275 -7.25 -20.79 3.96
CA ALA A 275 -5.86 -20.38 3.77
C ALA A 275 -5.30 -19.65 4.98
N ALA A 276 -3.99 -19.75 5.13
CA ALA A 276 -3.22 -18.97 6.08
C ALA A 276 -1.90 -18.55 5.43
N ASP A 277 -1.48 -17.31 5.66
CA ASP A 277 -0.23 -16.76 5.16
C ASP A 277 0.53 -16.07 6.30
N VAL A 278 1.85 -16.17 6.26
CA VAL A 278 2.77 -15.38 7.07
C VAL A 278 3.68 -14.60 6.15
N SER A 279 3.75 -13.28 6.33
CA SER A 279 4.65 -12.40 5.59
C SER A 279 5.68 -11.79 6.54
N HIS A 280 6.96 -11.88 6.19
CA HIS A 280 8.04 -11.09 6.76
C HIS A 280 8.31 -9.90 5.84
N VAL A 281 8.22 -8.69 6.38
CA VAL A 281 8.43 -7.44 5.63
C VAL A 281 9.75 -6.81 6.07
N GLY A 282 10.64 -6.58 5.10
CA GLY A 282 11.99 -6.03 5.28
C GLY A 282 11.99 -4.52 5.52
N TRP A 283 11.34 -4.09 6.60
CA TRP A 283 11.15 -2.69 6.98
C TRP A 283 12.41 -2.03 7.54
N ASP A 284 13.42 -2.82 7.93
CA ASP A 284 14.78 -2.34 8.25
C ASP A 284 15.41 -1.50 7.13
N ALA A 285 14.92 -1.65 5.90
CA ALA A 285 15.27 -0.80 4.79
C ALA A 285 14.96 0.70 5.00
N TYR A 286 14.01 1.07 5.88
CA TYR A 286 13.62 2.45 6.12
C TYR A 286 14.26 3.02 7.40
N GLU A 287 15.55 3.32 7.28
CA GLU A 287 16.37 3.83 8.39
C GLU A 287 16.13 5.33 8.66
N LYS A 288 15.88 6.12 7.61
CA LYS A 288 15.73 7.57 7.70
C LYS A 288 14.94 8.15 6.54
N LEU A 289 14.29 9.28 6.79
CA LEU A 289 13.72 10.16 5.78
C LEU A 289 14.66 11.35 5.61
N ARG A 290 15.23 11.51 4.41
CA ARG A 290 16.19 12.58 4.11
C ARG A 290 15.76 13.35 2.86
N PHE A 291 15.85 14.67 2.94
CA PHE A 291 15.70 15.60 1.82
C PHE A 291 17.01 16.36 1.66
N ASP A 292 17.65 16.25 0.50
CA ASP A 292 18.84 17.03 0.15
C ASP A 292 18.43 18.19 -0.74
N PHE A 293 18.74 19.42 -0.36
CA PHE A 293 18.31 20.63 -1.04
C PHE A 293 19.43 21.19 -1.95
N SER A 294 19.06 21.72 -3.12
CA SER A 294 20.03 22.39 -4.02
C SER A 294 20.53 23.73 -3.50
N GLN A 295 19.82 24.32 -2.53
CA GLN A 295 20.18 25.53 -1.81
C GLN A 295 19.90 25.36 -0.32
N ASN A 296 20.55 26.15 0.53
CA ASN A 296 20.32 26.06 1.98
C ASN A 296 18.89 26.50 2.33
N VAL A 297 18.15 25.63 3.00
CA VAL A 297 16.82 25.89 3.56
C VAL A 297 16.93 25.92 5.08
N GLY A 298 16.51 27.00 5.72
CA GLY A 298 16.69 27.19 7.16
C GLY A 298 18.15 27.15 7.61
N GLY A 299 19.10 27.48 6.71
CA GLY A 299 20.54 27.42 6.98
C GLY A 299 21.19 26.04 6.79
N SER A 300 20.45 25.02 6.34
CA SER A 300 20.96 23.67 6.11
C SER A 300 20.79 23.23 4.65
N PRO A 301 21.76 22.52 4.06
CA PRO A 301 21.61 21.90 2.73
C PRO A 301 20.76 20.62 2.76
N PHE A 302 20.32 20.15 3.93
CA PHE A 302 19.46 18.97 4.03
C PHE A 302 18.53 19.01 5.25
N SER A 303 17.48 18.20 5.20
CA SER A 303 16.64 17.82 6.35
C SER A 303 16.67 16.31 6.50
N GLU A 304 16.88 15.81 7.72
CA GLU A 304 16.93 14.37 7.98
C GLU A 304 16.17 14.05 9.27
N ALA A 305 15.41 12.96 9.22
CA ALA A 305 14.65 12.45 10.33
C ALA A 305 14.83 10.93 10.42
N SER A 306 15.37 10.43 11.53
CA SER A 306 15.54 9.00 11.74
C SER A 306 14.19 8.29 11.76
N ARG A 307 14.14 7.09 11.19
CA ARG A 307 12.97 6.23 11.15
C ARG A 307 13.25 4.91 11.87
N ASN A 308 14.41 4.30 11.62
CA ASN A 308 14.89 3.07 12.27
C ASN A 308 13.78 2.01 12.38
N TYR A 309 13.04 1.80 11.29
CA TYR A 309 12.00 0.79 11.27
C TYR A 309 12.63 -0.60 11.45
N GLU A 310 11.91 -1.51 12.10
CA GLU A 310 12.32 -2.90 12.25
C GLU A 310 11.50 -3.82 11.35
N ASN A 311 12.08 -4.96 11.01
CA ASN A 311 11.37 -6.00 10.29
C ASN A 311 10.11 -6.43 11.04
N ALA A 312 9.02 -6.57 10.30
CA ALA A 312 7.71 -6.86 10.87
C ALA A 312 7.04 -8.05 10.20
N PHE A 313 6.09 -8.64 10.91
CA PHE A 313 5.33 -9.80 10.44
C PHE A 313 3.85 -9.50 10.27
N ILE A 314 3.26 -10.07 9.23
CA ILE A 314 1.82 -10.05 8.99
C ILE A 314 1.31 -11.49 8.96
N TYR A 315 0.35 -11.80 9.83
CA TYR A 315 -0.29 -13.10 9.95
C TYR A 315 -1.70 -13.01 9.40
N ARG A 316 -2.06 -13.85 8.44
CA ARG A 316 -3.35 -13.81 7.75
C ARG A 316 -4.02 -15.18 7.82
N ILE A 317 -5.35 -15.16 7.96
CA ILE A 317 -6.20 -16.35 7.85
C ILE A 317 -7.50 -15.99 7.15
N GLY A 318 -8.01 -16.89 6.32
CA GLY A 318 -9.28 -16.67 5.65
C GLY A 318 -9.84 -17.93 5.01
N GLY A 319 -11.07 -17.81 4.54
CA GLY A 319 -11.76 -18.91 3.89
C GLY A 319 -12.83 -18.44 2.90
N GLU A 320 -13.15 -19.33 1.98
CA GLU A 320 -14.19 -19.20 0.97
C GLU A 320 -15.10 -20.43 1.05
N TYR A 321 -16.40 -20.19 1.12
CA TYR A 321 -17.43 -21.22 1.12
C TYR A 321 -18.39 -21.01 -0.07
N MET A 322 -18.49 -22.01 -0.94
CA MET A 322 -19.43 -22.05 -2.05
C MET A 322 -20.83 -22.40 -1.53
N ALA A 323 -21.60 -21.37 -1.16
CA ALA A 323 -22.97 -21.48 -0.67
C ALA A 323 -23.91 -22.06 -1.73
N THR A 324 -23.67 -21.72 -2.99
CA THR A 324 -24.25 -22.38 -4.17
C THR A 324 -23.15 -22.55 -5.22
N ASP A 325 -23.46 -23.10 -6.39
CA ASP A 325 -22.47 -23.24 -7.46
C ASP A 325 -22.12 -21.87 -8.09
N ALA A 326 -22.95 -20.84 -7.87
CA ALA A 326 -22.73 -19.48 -8.34
C ALA A 326 -22.32 -18.48 -7.24
N LEU A 327 -22.61 -18.78 -5.96
CA LEU A 327 -22.41 -17.86 -4.84
C LEU A 327 -21.31 -18.33 -3.89
N ALA A 328 -20.25 -17.53 -3.78
CA ALA A 328 -19.16 -17.69 -2.83
C ALA A 328 -19.30 -16.70 -1.66
N LEU A 329 -19.17 -17.17 -0.43
CA LEU A 329 -19.10 -16.35 0.78
C LEU A 329 -17.68 -16.42 1.35
N ARG A 330 -17.14 -15.28 1.78
CA ARG A 330 -15.76 -15.17 2.25
C ARG A 330 -15.68 -14.43 3.56
N ALA A 331 -14.77 -14.88 4.41
CA ALA A 331 -14.41 -14.18 5.63
C ALA A 331 -12.92 -14.37 5.88
N GLY A 332 -12.32 -13.39 6.55
CA GLY A 332 -10.93 -13.48 6.96
C GLY A 332 -10.52 -12.41 7.93
N ALA A 333 -9.32 -12.57 8.45
CA ALA A 333 -8.72 -11.65 9.39
C ALA A 333 -7.20 -11.65 9.23
N TYR A 334 -6.57 -10.56 9.66
CA TYR A 334 -5.14 -10.50 9.79
C TYR A 334 -4.68 -9.69 11.00
N LEU A 335 -3.49 -10.02 11.48
CA LEU A 335 -2.73 -9.27 12.45
C LEU A 335 -1.47 -8.77 11.77
N ASP A 336 -1.26 -7.45 11.84
CA ASP A 336 -0.14 -6.77 11.21
C ASP A 336 0.65 -6.07 12.30
N LYS A 337 1.93 -6.42 12.43
CA LYS A 337 2.82 -5.87 13.44
C LYS A 337 3.44 -4.57 12.94
N THR A 338 3.46 -3.57 13.81
CA THR A 338 4.10 -2.31 13.45
C THR A 338 5.62 -2.50 13.33
N PRO A 339 6.26 -1.97 12.27
CA PRO A 339 7.71 -1.85 12.21
C PRO A 339 8.25 -0.65 13.01
N VAL A 340 7.37 0.20 13.55
CA VAL A 340 7.75 1.47 14.17
C VAL A 340 8.02 1.29 15.65
N GLN A 341 9.27 1.53 16.07
CA GLN A 341 9.70 1.47 17.46
C GLN A 341 9.18 2.66 18.28
N ASP A 342 9.14 2.50 19.61
CA ASP A 342 8.77 3.60 20.51
C ASP A 342 9.78 4.75 20.39
N GLY A 343 9.27 5.99 20.41
CA GLY A 343 10.06 7.20 20.18
C GLY A 343 10.22 7.57 18.70
N TYR A 344 9.89 6.66 17.77
CA TYR A 344 10.03 6.90 16.33
C TYR A 344 8.70 7.19 15.60
N LEU A 345 7.58 7.24 16.32
CA LEU A 345 6.26 7.49 15.73
C LEU A 345 6.20 8.86 15.03
N THR A 346 5.60 8.92 13.83
CA THR A 346 5.48 10.15 13.06
C THR A 346 4.05 10.40 12.56
N PRO A 347 3.63 11.66 12.36
CA PRO A 347 2.27 11.99 11.99
C PRO A 347 1.89 11.59 10.55
N GLU A 348 2.86 11.39 9.66
CA GLU A 348 2.62 10.89 8.31
C GLU A 348 2.28 9.40 8.25
N THR A 349 2.69 8.65 9.27
CA THR A 349 2.49 7.21 9.38
C THR A 349 2.32 6.88 10.88
N PRO A 350 1.17 7.22 11.48
CA PRO A 350 0.91 6.99 12.89
C PRO A 350 0.57 5.51 13.09
N ASP A 351 1.62 4.69 13.03
CA ASP A 351 1.52 3.26 12.93
C ASP A 351 1.58 2.54 14.29
N SER A 352 0.86 1.43 14.33
CA SER A 352 0.74 0.56 15.48
C SER A 352 0.23 -0.79 15.00
N ASP A 353 0.35 -1.81 15.86
CA ASP A 353 -0.27 -3.12 15.64
C ASP A 353 -1.71 -2.95 15.11
N SER A 354 -1.98 -3.50 13.93
CA SER A 354 -3.28 -3.39 13.29
C SER A 354 -3.97 -4.75 13.18
N ARG A 355 -5.30 -4.71 13.23
CA ARG A 355 -6.15 -5.87 13.01
C ARG A 355 -7.05 -5.59 11.83
N GLY A 356 -6.98 -6.45 10.82
CA GLY A 356 -7.91 -6.45 9.70
C GLY A 356 -9.00 -7.48 9.91
N LEU A 357 -10.25 -7.10 9.68
CA LEU A 357 -11.39 -8.02 9.58
C LEU A 357 -12.04 -7.80 8.22
N SER A 358 -12.28 -8.90 7.50
CA SER A 358 -12.80 -8.82 6.15
C SER A 358 -13.95 -9.79 5.91
N ALA A 359 -14.87 -9.37 5.06
CA ALA A 359 -15.89 -10.22 4.46
C ALA A 359 -15.96 -9.97 2.96
N GLY A 360 -16.45 -10.95 2.22
CA GLY A 360 -16.63 -10.80 0.77
C GLY A 360 -17.66 -11.76 0.20
N ILE A 361 -18.14 -11.42 -0.99
CA ILE A 361 -19.07 -12.21 -1.77
C ILE A 361 -18.53 -12.31 -3.18
N GLY A 362 -18.60 -13.49 -3.78
CA GLY A 362 -18.34 -13.73 -5.19
C GLY A 362 -19.60 -14.26 -5.86
N TYR A 363 -19.94 -13.73 -7.03
CA TYR A 363 -21.08 -14.20 -7.81
C TYR A 363 -20.67 -14.51 -9.25
N SER A 364 -20.82 -15.77 -9.64
CA SER A 364 -20.62 -16.22 -11.03
C SER A 364 -21.86 -15.87 -11.84
N VAL A 365 -21.73 -14.86 -12.70
CA VAL A 365 -22.80 -14.43 -13.61
C VAL A 365 -22.90 -15.37 -14.81
N SER A 366 -21.76 -15.90 -15.26
CA SER A 366 -21.64 -16.96 -16.26
C SER A 366 -20.35 -17.76 -16.02
N GLU A 367 -20.07 -18.77 -16.84
CA GLU A 367 -18.83 -19.55 -16.77
C GLU A 367 -17.57 -18.68 -16.96
N ASN A 368 -17.70 -17.60 -17.75
CA ASN A 368 -16.61 -16.72 -18.14
C ASN A 368 -16.59 -15.39 -17.37
N PHE A 369 -17.62 -15.07 -16.59
CA PHE A 369 -17.74 -13.78 -15.93
C PHE A 369 -18.21 -13.90 -14.48
N SER A 370 -17.46 -13.28 -13.57
CA SER A 370 -17.82 -13.21 -12.15
C SER A 370 -17.52 -11.85 -11.55
N ILE A 371 -18.27 -11.51 -10.52
CA ILE A 371 -18.15 -10.25 -9.77
C ILE A 371 -17.78 -10.59 -8.33
N ASP A 372 -16.78 -9.91 -7.80
CA ASP A 372 -16.41 -9.97 -6.39
C ASP A 372 -16.71 -8.63 -5.72
N ALA A 373 -17.33 -8.68 -4.54
CA ALA A 373 -17.44 -7.56 -3.64
C ALA A 373 -16.72 -7.90 -2.33
N SER A 374 -16.03 -6.92 -1.76
CA SER A 374 -15.32 -7.08 -0.49
C SER A 374 -15.54 -5.90 0.43
N PHE A 375 -15.39 -6.15 1.72
CA PHE A 375 -15.31 -5.11 2.73
C PHE A 375 -14.20 -5.48 3.72
N LEU A 376 -13.27 -4.56 3.93
CA LEU A 376 -12.21 -4.67 4.92
C LEU A 376 -12.32 -3.53 5.92
N TYR A 377 -12.34 -3.89 7.20
CA TYR A 377 -12.21 -2.97 8.32
C TYR A 377 -10.84 -3.14 8.96
N ILE A 378 -10.10 -2.05 9.09
CA ILE A 378 -8.80 -2.03 9.76
C ILE A 378 -8.93 -1.21 11.03
N ASN A 379 -8.51 -1.78 12.14
CA ASN A 379 -8.42 -1.11 13.43
C ASN A 379 -6.97 -1.17 13.93
N ARG A 380 -6.29 -0.02 13.90
CA ARG A 380 -4.99 0.14 14.55
C ARG A 380 -5.18 0.30 16.05
N LYS A 381 -4.29 -0.29 16.85
CA LYS A 381 -4.31 -0.02 18.30
C LYS A 381 -4.09 1.46 18.56
N GLU A 382 -4.69 1.94 19.63
CA GLU A 382 -4.31 3.25 20.16
C GLU A 382 -2.86 3.17 20.63
N ARG A 383 -2.06 4.19 20.29
CA ARG A 383 -0.64 4.26 20.67
C ARG A 383 -0.32 5.65 21.16
N THR A 384 0.18 5.74 22.37
CA THR A 384 0.80 6.95 22.93
C THR A 384 2.30 6.83 22.75
N ASP A 385 2.94 7.88 22.24
CA ASP A 385 4.37 7.91 21.99
C ASP A 385 4.94 9.29 22.34
N ALA A 386 6.19 9.32 22.81
CA ALA A 386 6.94 10.56 23.04
C ALA A 386 7.52 11.12 21.74
N ALA A 387 7.71 10.29 20.71
CA ALA A 387 8.11 10.64 19.35
C ALA A 387 9.40 11.49 19.25
N ASN A 388 10.26 11.41 20.27
CA ASN A 388 11.42 12.29 20.45
C ASN A 388 12.67 11.84 19.67
N LEU A 389 12.63 10.70 18.97
CA LEU A 389 13.77 10.13 18.24
C LEU A 389 13.66 10.26 16.71
N SER A 390 12.50 10.66 16.18
CA SER A 390 12.23 10.74 14.72
C SER A 390 11.78 12.11 14.22
N GLY A 391 11.81 13.14 15.07
CA GLY A 391 11.19 14.43 14.80
C GLY A 391 9.66 14.35 14.71
N GLY A 392 9.06 13.35 15.36
CA GLY A 392 7.62 13.19 15.44
C GLY A 392 6.98 14.10 16.49
N ILE A 393 5.70 13.86 16.78
CA ILE A 393 4.91 14.69 17.67
C ILE A 393 4.43 13.83 18.84
N PRO A 394 4.79 14.19 20.10
CA PRO A 394 4.32 13.47 21.27
C PRO A 394 2.80 13.49 21.34
N GLY A 395 2.19 12.36 21.71
CA GLY A 395 0.75 12.28 21.90
C GLY A 395 0.20 10.89 21.60
N THR A 396 -1.12 10.81 21.52
CA THR A 396 -1.83 9.55 21.29
C THR A 396 -2.48 9.56 19.92
N PHE A 397 -2.21 8.52 19.13
CA PHE A 397 -2.80 8.32 17.81
C PHE A 397 -3.72 7.10 17.80
N LYS A 398 -4.83 7.24 17.09
CA LYS A 398 -5.77 6.16 16.81
C LYS A 398 -6.22 6.23 15.36
N ALA A 399 -6.07 5.14 14.63
CA ALA A 399 -6.52 5.06 13.24
C ALA A 399 -7.50 3.91 13.00
N VAL A 400 -8.48 4.17 12.16
CA VAL A 400 -9.40 3.16 11.62
C VAL A 400 -9.59 3.38 10.13
N ALA A 401 -9.87 2.30 9.40
CA ALA A 401 -10.21 2.41 8.00
C ALA A 401 -11.34 1.48 7.58
N TYR A 402 -12.10 1.94 6.60
CA TYR A 402 -13.23 1.24 5.98
C TYR A 402 -12.98 1.15 4.49
N ILE A 403 -13.01 -0.06 3.95
CA ILE A 403 -12.52 -0.34 2.60
C ILE A 403 -13.48 -1.28 1.87
N PRO A 404 -14.64 -0.78 1.41
CA PRO A 404 -15.43 -1.49 0.41
C PRO A 404 -14.66 -1.58 -0.92
N GLY A 405 -14.85 -2.67 -1.66
CA GLY A 405 -14.27 -2.83 -2.98
C GLY A 405 -15.07 -3.74 -3.90
N ILE A 406 -14.83 -3.59 -5.19
CA ILE A 406 -15.49 -4.34 -6.25
C ILE A 406 -14.48 -4.80 -7.31
N GLY A 407 -14.67 -6.01 -7.80
CA GLY A 407 -13.80 -6.66 -8.78
C GLY A 407 -14.62 -7.38 -9.83
N LEU A 408 -14.13 -7.35 -11.06
CA LEU A 408 -14.69 -8.01 -12.23
C LEU A 408 -13.65 -9.01 -12.74
N ASN A 409 -14.06 -10.25 -12.98
CA ASN A 409 -13.18 -11.28 -13.50
C ASN A 409 -13.76 -11.85 -14.79
N PHE A 410 -12.93 -11.88 -15.83
CA PHE A 410 -13.25 -12.40 -17.16
C PHE A 410 -12.30 -13.55 -17.50
N LYS A 411 -12.83 -14.69 -17.95
CA LYS A 411 -12.08 -15.86 -18.40
C LYS A 411 -12.33 -16.10 -19.89
N PHE A 412 -11.31 -16.46 -20.66
CA PHE A 412 -11.41 -16.77 -22.08
C PHE A 412 -10.40 -17.81 -22.55
#